data_AF-A0A8T5I875-F1
#
_entry.id   AF-A0A8T5I875-F1
#
_cell.length_a   1.000
_cell.length_b   1.000
_cell.length_c   1.000
_cell.angle_alpha   90.00
_cell.angle_beta   90.00
_cell.angle_gamma   90.00
#
_symmetry.space_group_name_H-M   'P 1'
#
loop_
_entity.id
_entity.type
_entity.pdbx_description
1 polymer ?
#
loop_
_entity_poly.entity_id
_entity_poly.type
_entity_poly.pdbx_seq_one_letter_code
_entity_poly.pdbx_strand_id
1 'polypeptide(L)'
;MWPFGKKTFDLIDDRWLREKGIPQEYRDAFNRKSKNLKMEINRNMEKLSDSENMVSEHDSQIRENELKKARLTSQQNELKSSEDAKHSQELQRITAEIELSTGIIDRLSAEKLKFQQTIDNTNETIKMLQMIQNKNVINPGQLVQSPIWASGDHLEDIRDNLPRVTDIDNSDILHNEE
;
A
#
# COMPACT_ATOMS: atom_id res chain seq x y z
N MET A 1 -38.71 31.33 0.07
CA MET A 1 -37.69 30.29 -0.21
C MET A 1 -36.64 30.34 0.89
N TRP A 2 -36.46 29.26 1.65
CA TRP A 2 -35.49 29.18 2.74
C TRP A 2 -34.09 28.86 2.19
N PRO A 3 -33.00 29.55 2.60
CA PRO A 3 -31.66 29.38 2.00
C PRO A 3 -30.83 28.37 2.80
N PHE A 4 -31.27 27.11 2.89
CA PHE A 4 -30.47 26.04 3.51
C PHE A 4 -29.94 25.05 2.47
N GLY A 5 -29.35 25.58 1.39
CA GLY A 5 -28.46 24.77 0.57
C GLY A 5 -27.26 24.37 1.43
N LYS A 6 -26.98 23.05 1.54
CA LYS A 6 -25.76 22.58 2.21
C LYS A 6 -24.57 23.29 1.59
N LYS A 7 -23.80 24.01 2.41
CA LYS A 7 -22.55 24.64 1.99
C LYS A 7 -21.62 23.54 1.49
N THR A 8 -21.34 23.53 0.19
CA THR A 8 -20.36 22.63 -0.41
C THR A 8 -18.97 23.14 -0.03
N PHE A 9 -18.11 22.23 0.42
CA PHE A 9 -16.71 22.54 0.63
C PHE A 9 -15.99 22.67 -0.72
N ASP A 10 -14.92 23.44 -0.72
CA ASP A 10 -13.99 23.48 -1.85
C ASP A 10 -13.40 22.08 -2.11
N LEU A 11 -12.85 21.87 -3.30
CA LEU A 11 -12.14 20.65 -3.63
C LEU A 11 -10.75 20.66 -2.99
N ILE A 12 -10.24 19.46 -2.69
CA ILE A 12 -8.84 19.30 -2.28
C ILE A 12 -7.93 19.70 -3.44
N ASP A 13 -6.82 20.37 -3.12
CA ASP A 13 -5.81 20.77 -4.09
C ASP A 13 -5.22 19.54 -4.78
N ASP A 14 -5.29 19.54 -6.11
CA ASP A 14 -4.72 18.54 -7.00
C ASP A 14 -3.23 18.32 -6.76
N ARG A 15 -2.50 19.40 -6.50
CA ARG A 15 -1.06 19.33 -6.28
C ARG A 15 -0.75 18.57 -4.99
N TRP A 16 -1.51 18.84 -3.93
CA TRP A 16 -1.35 18.18 -2.65
C TRP A 16 -1.68 16.68 -2.74
N LEU A 17 -2.78 16.32 -3.42
CA LEU A 17 -3.12 14.91 -3.64
C LEU A 17 -2.03 14.13 -4.39
N ARG A 18 -1.49 14.73 -5.46
CA ARG A 18 -0.38 14.11 -6.21
C ARG A 18 0.89 13.97 -5.37
N GLU A 19 1.21 14.99 -4.57
CA GLU A 19 2.36 14.95 -3.66
C GLU A 19 2.24 13.83 -2.63
N LYS A 20 1.03 13.58 -2.13
CA LYS A 20 0.75 12.50 -1.17
C LYS A 20 0.43 11.14 -1.81
N GLY A 21 0.49 11.03 -3.14
CA GLY A 21 0.15 9.79 -3.84
C GLY A 21 -1.33 9.39 -3.76
N ILE A 22 -2.21 10.32 -3.35
CA ILE A 22 -3.64 10.07 -3.20
C ILE A 22 -4.34 10.22 -4.57
N PRO A 23 -5.19 9.27 -4.99
CA PRO A 23 -5.92 9.37 -6.25
C PRO A 23 -6.82 10.61 -6.34
N GLN A 24 -6.85 11.24 -7.52
CA GLN A 24 -7.66 12.44 -7.78
C GLN A 24 -9.17 12.22 -7.63
N GLU A 25 -9.63 10.97 -7.67
CA GLU A 25 -11.03 10.66 -7.41
C GLU A 25 -11.47 11.14 -6.03
N TYR A 26 -10.57 11.24 -5.04
CA TYR A 26 -10.92 11.67 -3.68
C TYR A 26 -10.92 13.19 -3.48
N ARG A 27 -10.77 14.00 -4.53
CA ARG A 27 -10.80 15.47 -4.43
C ARG A 27 -12.03 16.05 -3.78
N ASP A 28 -13.17 15.40 -3.95
CA ASP A 28 -14.47 15.81 -3.43
C ASP A 28 -14.78 15.17 -2.07
N ALA A 29 -13.82 14.54 -1.39
CA ALA A 29 -14.06 13.76 -0.18
C ALA A 29 -14.83 14.52 0.92
N PHE A 30 -14.59 15.83 1.10
CA PHE A 30 -15.35 16.66 2.06
C PHE A 30 -16.85 16.82 1.71
N ASN A 31 -17.21 16.65 0.44
CA ASN A 31 -18.58 16.73 -0.05
C ASN A 31 -19.27 15.35 -0.06
N ARG A 32 -18.55 14.27 0.24
CA ARG A 32 -19.11 12.91 0.30
C ARG A 32 -19.87 12.68 1.61
N LYS A 33 -20.89 11.83 1.55
CA LYS A 33 -21.61 11.37 2.75
C LYS A 33 -20.69 10.49 3.61
N SER A 34 -20.84 10.56 4.93
CA SER A 34 -20.07 9.72 5.87
C SER A 34 -20.17 8.22 5.56
N LYS A 35 -21.35 7.71 5.17
CA LYS A 35 -21.53 6.31 4.72
C LYS A 35 -20.63 5.97 3.51
N ASN A 36 -20.50 6.89 2.55
CA ASN A 36 -19.64 6.69 1.39
C ASN A 36 -18.17 6.69 1.81
N LEU A 37 -17.76 7.62 2.69
CA LEU A 37 -16.39 7.65 3.23
C LEU A 37 -16.04 6.35 3.94
N LYS A 38 -16.91 5.81 4.81
CA LYS A 38 -16.69 4.51 5.47
C LYS A 38 -16.53 3.37 4.47
N MET A 39 -17.35 3.34 3.43
CA MET A 39 -17.26 2.32 2.38
C MET A 39 -15.96 2.43 1.58
N GLU A 40 -15.52 3.64 1.22
CA GLU A 40 -14.24 3.83 0.54
C GLU A 40 -13.05 3.49 1.45
N ILE A 41 -13.12 3.81 2.74
CA ILE A 41 -12.09 3.41 3.71
C ILE A 41 -11.97 1.87 3.73
N ASN A 42 -13.09 1.14 3.84
CA ASN A 42 -13.06 -0.32 3.87
C ASN A 42 -12.49 -0.91 2.57
N ARG A 43 -12.90 -0.39 1.40
CA ARG A 43 -12.32 -0.82 0.11
C ARG A 43 -10.82 -0.60 0.03
N ASN A 44 -10.33 0.52 0.56
CA ASN A 44 -8.90 0.79 0.60
C ASN A 44 -8.20 -0.11 1.63
N MET A 45 -8.82 -0.47 2.75
CA MET A 45 -8.27 -1.45 3.69
C MET A 45 -8.14 -2.84 3.06
N GLU A 46 -9.14 -3.28 2.29
CA GLU A 46 -9.08 -4.54 1.52
C GLU A 46 -7.92 -4.50 0.51
N LYS A 47 -7.82 -3.41 -0.27
CA LYS A 47 -6.73 -3.21 -1.23
C LYS A 47 -5.35 -3.18 -0.56
N LEU A 48 -5.24 -2.59 0.62
CA LEU A 48 -4.01 -2.56 1.42
C LEU A 48 -3.59 -3.97 1.80
N SER A 49 -4.51 -4.73 2.41
CA SER A 49 -4.31 -6.14 2.79
C SER A 49 -3.89 -6.99 1.58
N ASP A 50 -4.58 -6.86 0.44
CA ASP A 50 -4.21 -7.58 -0.78
C ASP A 50 -2.80 -7.22 -1.26
N SER A 51 -2.43 -5.94 -1.22
CA SER A 51 -1.10 -5.49 -1.65
C SER A 51 0.00 -5.97 -0.70
N GLU A 52 -0.24 -5.99 0.61
CA GLU A 52 0.67 -6.54 1.62
C GLU A 52 0.89 -8.05 1.42
N ASN A 53 -0.19 -8.79 1.12
CA ASN A 53 -0.11 -10.20 0.79
C ASN A 53 0.75 -10.45 -0.46
N MET A 54 0.57 -9.64 -1.52
CA MET A 54 1.39 -9.74 -2.74
C MET A 54 2.87 -9.44 -2.45
N VAL A 55 3.18 -8.42 -1.63
CA VAL A 55 4.57 -8.15 -1.21
C VAL A 55 5.17 -9.35 -0.48
N SER A 56 4.43 -9.95 0.45
CA SER A 56 4.89 -11.12 1.19
C SER A 56 5.10 -12.34 0.29
N GLU A 57 4.21 -12.57 -0.68
CA GLU A 57 4.34 -13.64 -1.66
C GLU A 57 5.60 -13.46 -2.52
N HIS A 58 5.79 -12.27 -3.08
CA HIS A 58 6.97 -11.94 -3.89
C HIS A 58 8.26 -12.07 -3.09
N ASP A 59 8.27 -11.66 -1.82
CA ASP A 59 9.41 -11.84 -0.92
C ASP A 59 9.74 -13.31 -0.64
N SER A 60 8.73 -14.18 -0.57
CA SER A 60 8.96 -15.62 -0.47
C SER A 60 9.58 -16.17 -1.76
N GLN A 61 9.03 -15.80 -2.91
CA GLN A 61 9.51 -16.26 -4.22
C GLN A 61 10.92 -15.77 -4.55
N ILE A 62 11.25 -14.51 -4.19
CA ILE A 62 12.61 -13.96 -4.32
C ILE A 62 13.58 -14.78 -3.48
N ARG A 63 13.29 -15.00 -2.19
CA ARG A 63 14.16 -15.79 -1.30
C ARG A 63 14.38 -17.21 -1.81
N GLU A 64 13.34 -17.87 -2.31
CA GLU A 64 13.46 -19.20 -2.90
C GLU A 64 14.39 -19.20 -4.12
N ASN A 65 14.25 -18.22 -5.01
CA ASN A 65 15.12 -18.09 -6.18
C ASN A 65 16.55 -17.72 -5.81
N GLU A 66 16.77 -16.89 -4.79
CA GLU A 66 18.11 -16.59 -4.27
C GLU A 66 18.80 -17.85 -3.73
N LEU A 67 18.08 -18.68 -2.97
CA LEU A 67 18.60 -19.97 -2.51
C LEU A 67 18.93 -20.91 -3.66
N LYS A 68 18.05 -20.98 -4.68
CA LYS A 68 18.30 -21.78 -5.89
C LYS A 68 19.55 -21.28 -6.63
N LYS A 69 19.66 -19.97 -6.84
CA LYS A 69 20.80 -19.32 -7.48
C LYS A 69 22.10 -19.56 -6.71
N ALA A 70 22.09 -19.49 -5.38
CA ALA A 70 23.25 -19.80 -4.55
C ALA A 70 23.73 -21.24 -4.74
N ARG A 71 22.81 -22.22 -4.74
CA ARG A 71 23.14 -23.63 -4.99
C ARG A 71 23.73 -23.85 -6.38
N LEU A 72 23.10 -23.29 -7.41
CA LEU A 72 23.59 -23.37 -8.79
C LEU A 72 24.95 -22.70 -8.96
N THR A 73 25.19 -21.57 -8.28
CA THR A 73 26.48 -20.87 -8.30
C THR A 73 27.59 -21.73 -7.69
N SER A 74 27.30 -22.43 -6.59
CA SER A 74 28.25 -23.40 -6.01
C SER A 74 28.58 -24.53 -6.98
N GLN A 75 27.56 -25.15 -7.60
CA GLN A 75 27.75 -26.20 -8.61
C GLN A 75 28.54 -25.70 -9.83
N GLN A 76 28.27 -24.47 -10.27
CA GLN A 76 28.99 -23.84 -11.38
C GLN A 76 30.48 -23.68 -11.05
N ASN A 77 30.80 -23.27 -9.82
CA ASN A 77 32.18 -23.08 -9.37
C ASN A 77 32.94 -24.42 -9.29
N GLU A 78 32.29 -25.47 -8.79
CA GLU A 78 32.83 -26.83 -8.78
C GLU A 78 33.16 -27.30 -10.20
N LEU A 79 32.23 -27.18 -11.14
CA LEU A 79 32.44 -27.57 -12.54
C LEU A 79 33.52 -26.74 -13.24
N LYS A 80 33.60 -25.43 -12.96
CA LYS A 80 34.66 -24.56 -13.50
C LYS A 80 36.06 -24.94 -13.00
N SER A 81 36.14 -25.51 -11.80
CA SER A 81 37.42 -25.94 -11.20
C SER A 81 37.93 -27.27 -11.77
N SER A 82 37.07 -28.09 -12.37
CA SER A 82 37.43 -29.33 -13.05
C SER A 82 37.85 -29.06 -14.50
N GLU A 83 39.06 -29.48 -14.91
CA GLU A 83 39.57 -29.26 -16.27
C GLU A 83 38.70 -29.91 -17.36
N ASP A 84 38.11 -31.06 -17.08
CA ASP A 84 37.27 -31.81 -18.04
C ASP A 84 35.87 -31.19 -18.21
N ALA A 85 35.40 -30.42 -17.23
CA ALA A 85 34.03 -29.91 -17.18
C ALA A 85 33.87 -28.45 -17.65
N LYS A 86 34.97 -27.74 -17.95
CA LYS A 86 34.97 -26.32 -18.37
C LYS A 86 34.17 -26.02 -19.64
N HIS A 87 33.92 -27.03 -20.48
CA HIS A 87 33.13 -26.91 -21.71
C HIS A 87 31.94 -27.88 -21.75
N SER A 88 31.53 -28.40 -20.59
CA SER A 88 30.42 -29.34 -20.53
C SER A 88 29.09 -28.65 -20.85
N GLN A 89 28.17 -29.40 -21.45
CA GLN A 89 26.78 -28.96 -21.62
C GLN A 89 26.11 -28.68 -20.27
N GLU A 90 26.54 -29.38 -19.22
CA GLU A 90 26.07 -29.17 -17.85
C GLU A 90 26.43 -27.78 -17.33
N LEU A 91 27.67 -27.32 -17.55
CA LEU A 91 28.10 -25.98 -17.16
C LEU A 91 27.31 -24.90 -17.90
N GLN A 92 27.06 -25.09 -19.21
CA GLN A 92 26.22 -24.18 -19.99
C GLN A 92 24.79 -24.13 -19.46
N ARG A 93 24.21 -25.30 -19.14
CA ARG A 93 22.87 -25.42 -18.58
C ARG A 93 22.78 -24.70 -17.23
N ILE A 94 23.70 -24.94 -16.30
CA ILE A 94 23.71 -24.29 -14.98
C ILE A 94 23.85 -22.77 -15.13
N THR A 95 24.69 -22.31 -16.06
CA THR A 95 24.85 -20.87 -16.35
C THR A 95 23.52 -20.26 -16.82
N ALA A 96 22.83 -20.91 -17.75
CA ALA A 96 21.52 -20.46 -18.22
C ALA A 96 20.47 -20.49 -17.09
N GLU A 97 20.47 -21.50 -16.22
CA GLU A 97 19.56 -21.56 -15.07
C GLU A 97 19.81 -20.44 -14.05
N ILE A 98 21.07 -20.02 -13.83
CA ILE A 98 21.42 -18.87 -12.99
C ILE A 98 20.90 -17.56 -13.60
N GLU A 99 21.05 -17.37 -14.91
CA GLU A 99 20.54 -16.19 -15.63
C GLU A 99 19.02 -16.11 -15.56
N LEU A 100 18.32 -17.24 -15.79
CA LEU A 100 16.87 -17.32 -15.65
C LEU A 100 16.41 -16.97 -14.24
N SER A 101 17.07 -17.51 -13.21
CA SER A 101 16.75 -17.19 -11.82
C SER A 101 16.99 -15.72 -11.49
N THR A 102 18.05 -15.12 -12.03
CA THR A 102 18.32 -13.68 -11.89
C THR A 102 17.21 -12.84 -12.52
N GLY A 103 16.79 -13.16 -13.75
CA GLY A 103 15.69 -12.44 -14.40
C GLY A 103 14.35 -12.58 -13.66
N ILE A 104 14.09 -13.72 -13.02
CA ILE A 104 12.90 -13.90 -12.16
C ILE A 104 12.98 -13.00 -10.93
N ILE A 105 14.14 -12.97 -10.24
CA ILE A 105 14.35 -12.11 -9.06
C ILE A 105 14.16 -10.63 -9.42
N ASP A 106 14.74 -10.18 -10.54
CA ASP A 106 14.63 -8.78 -10.97
C ASP A 106 13.17 -8.40 -11.27
N ARG A 107 12.42 -9.28 -11.96
CA ARG A 107 11.00 -9.07 -12.26
C ARG A 107 10.17 -8.99 -10.98
N LEU A 108 10.34 -9.95 -10.07
CA LEU A 108 9.59 -9.99 -8.81
C LEU A 108 9.94 -8.80 -7.92
N SER A 109 11.20 -8.35 -7.91
CA SER A 109 11.63 -7.16 -7.17
C SER A 109 10.97 -5.90 -7.71
N ALA A 110 10.87 -5.77 -9.05
CA ALA A 110 10.16 -4.64 -9.67
C ALA A 110 8.66 -4.67 -9.39
N GLU A 111 8.02 -5.84 -9.39
CA GLU A 111 6.61 -6.01 -9.03
C GLU A 111 6.37 -5.68 -7.54
N LYS A 112 7.24 -6.15 -6.64
CA LYS A 112 7.20 -5.82 -5.21
C LYS A 112 7.24 -4.30 -4.99
N LEU A 113 8.12 -3.58 -5.67
CA LEU A 113 8.20 -2.12 -5.55
C LEU A 113 6.89 -1.42 -5.95
N LYS A 114 6.17 -1.93 -6.96
CA LYS A 114 4.87 -1.39 -7.36
C LYS A 114 3.80 -1.61 -6.29
N PHE A 115 3.78 -2.79 -5.67
CA PHE A 115 2.86 -3.07 -4.56
C PHE A 115 3.22 -2.25 -3.31
N GLN A 116 4.51 -2.04 -3.02
CA GLN A 116 4.94 -1.17 -1.94
C GLN A 116 4.46 0.28 -2.15
N GLN A 117 4.64 0.83 -3.35
CA GLN A 117 4.09 2.16 -3.68
C GLN A 117 2.56 2.20 -3.55
N THR A 118 1.89 1.09 -3.89
CA THR A 118 0.43 0.98 -3.74
C THR A 118 0.01 0.99 -2.26
N ILE A 119 0.76 0.30 -1.39
CA ILE A 119 0.57 0.31 0.06
C ILE A 119 0.70 1.73 0.59
N ASP A 120 1.79 2.42 0.26
CA ASP A 120 2.05 3.79 0.75
C ASP A 120 0.94 4.76 0.33
N ASN A 121 0.55 4.74 -0.95
CA ASN A 121 -0.53 5.57 -1.49
C ASN A 121 -1.90 5.25 -0.85
N THR A 122 -2.17 3.97 -0.60
CA THR A 122 -3.43 3.51 -0.02
C THR A 122 -3.51 3.90 1.46
N ASN A 123 -2.41 3.81 2.20
CA ASN A 123 -2.30 4.28 3.57
C ASN A 123 -2.58 5.78 3.68
N GLU A 124 -1.98 6.61 2.82
CA GLU A 124 -2.25 8.04 2.77
C GLU A 124 -3.71 8.36 2.45
N THR A 125 -4.31 7.58 1.54
CA THR A 125 -5.73 7.70 1.20
C THR A 125 -6.63 7.37 2.40
N ILE A 126 -6.39 6.23 3.08
CA ILE A 126 -7.15 5.82 4.28
C ILE A 126 -7.05 6.89 5.36
N LYS A 127 -5.82 7.33 5.66
CA LYS A 127 -5.52 8.37 6.65
C LYS A 127 -6.32 9.64 6.36
N MET A 128 -6.33 10.11 5.11
CA MET A 128 -7.10 11.28 4.70
C MET A 128 -8.60 11.08 4.92
N LEU A 129 -9.15 9.97 4.44
CA LEU A 129 -10.57 9.68 4.54
C LEU A 129 -11.02 9.54 6.00
N GLN A 130 -10.20 8.93 6.86
CA GLN A 130 -10.47 8.81 8.30
C GLN A 130 -10.48 10.18 8.99
N MET A 131 -9.52 11.07 8.66
CA MET A 131 -9.50 12.43 9.22
C MET A 131 -10.74 13.24 8.84
N ILE A 132 -11.21 13.10 7.60
CA ILE A 132 -12.45 13.73 7.13
C ILE A 132 -13.66 13.09 7.81
N GLN A 133 -13.74 11.76 7.85
CA GLN A 133 -14.85 11.02 8.45
C GLN A 133 -15.02 11.34 9.94
N ASN A 134 -13.91 11.41 10.68
CA ASN A 134 -13.89 11.70 12.11
C ASN A 134 -14.00 13.19 12.42
N LYS A 135 -14.07 14.05 11.39
CA LYS A 135 -14.11 15.52 11.50
C LYS A 135 -12.89 16.13 12.20
N ASN A 136 -11.76 15.41 12.24
CA ASN A 136 -10.47 15.96 12.68
C ASN A 136 -10.00 17.07 11.73
N VAL A 137 -10.41 16.97 10.46
CA VAL A 137 -10.29 18.03 9.46
C VAL A 137 -11.68 18.31 8.91
N ILE A 138 -12.07 19.59 8.93
CA ILE A 138 -13.42 20.02 8.52
C ILE A 138 -13.46 20.74 7.17
N ASN A 139 -12.31 21.11 6.60
CA ASN A 139 -12.22 21.69 5.27
C ASN A 139 -10.87 21.36 4.58
N PRO A 140 -10.78 21.49 3.24
CA PRO A 140 -9.56 21.16 2.51
C PRO A 140 -8.32 21.95 2.93
N GLY A 141 -8.47 23.24 3.28
CA GLY A 141 -7.34 24.09 3.68
C GLY A 141 -6.62 23.59 4.94
N GLN A 142 -7.37 22.96 5.84
CA GLN A 142 -6.82 22.34 7.05
C GLN A 142 -6.06 21.03 6.78
N LEU A 143 -6.29 20.32 5.66
CA LEU A 143 -5.49 19.14 5.32
C LEU A 143 -4.02 19.53 5.11
N VAL A 144 -3.80 20.61 4.36
CA VAL A 144 -2.45 21.10 4.00
C VAL A 144 -1.68 21.61 5.24
N GLN A 145 -2.41 22.12 6.22
CA GLN A 145 -1.85 22.67 7.46
C GLN A 145 -1.78 21.64 8.60
N SER A 146 -2.29 20.42 8.39
CA SER A 146 -2.38 19.41 9.43
C SER A 146 -0.98 18.93 9.83
N PRO A 147 -0.61 19.02 11.13
CA PRO A 147 0.68 18.54 11.63
C PRO A 147 0.94 17.07 11.27
N ILE A 148 -0.13 16.29 11.22
CA ILE A 148 -0.15 14.86 10.87
C ILE A 148 0.43 14.56 9.45
N TRP A 149 0.47 15.54 8.54
CA TRP A 149 1.10 15.42 7.21
C TRP A 149 2.32 16.32 7.01
N ALA A 150 2.59 17.23 7.96
CA ALA A 150 3.78 18.08 7.96
C ALA A 150 5.02 17.31 8.45
N SER A 151 4.83 16.35 9.35
CA SER A 151 5.83 15.34 9.68
C SER A 151 5.83 14.28 8.57
N GLY A 152 6.88 14.23 7.75
CA GLY A 152 7.09 13.20 6.74
C GLY A 152 7.39 11.81 7.30
N ASP A 153 6.92 11.51 8.51
CA ASP A 153 7.14 10.26 9.20
C ASP A 153 6.12 10.18 10.35
N HIS A 154 5.93 8.99 10.93
CA HIS A 154 5.00 8.63 12.03
C HIS A 154 3.68 7.98 11.58
N LEU A 155 3.81 6.78 11.02
CA LEU A 155 2.77 5.75 11.06
C LEU A 155 2.47 5.25 12.49
N GLU A 156 3.29 5.58 13.50
CA GLU A 156 3.10 5.07 14.87
C GLU A 156 2.17 5.93 15.75
N ASP A 157 2.16 7.26 15.63
CA ASP A 157 1.43 8.12 16.58
C ASP A 157 -0.09 8.24 16.33
N ILE A 158 -0.58 7.85 15.15
CA ILE A 158 -2.00 7.94 14.79
C ILE A 158 -2.75 6.67 15.20
N ARG A 159 -2.07 5.52 15.24
CA ARG A 159 -2.66 4.26 15.70
C ARG A 159 -3.08 4.34 17.18
N ASP A 160 -2.37 5.09 18.00
CA ASP A 160 -2.65 5.23 19.43
C ASP A 160 -3.69 6.33 19.76
N ASN A 161 -3.97 7.24 18.83
CA ASN A 161 -4.91 8.35 19.03
C ASN A 161 -6.22 8.21 18.22
N LEU A 162 -6.40 7.14 17.45
CA LEU A 162 -7.68 6.83 16.81
C LEU A 162 -8.55 6.00 17.76
N PRO A 163 -9.84 6.34 17.95
CA PRO A 163 -10.76 5.49 18.70
C PRO A 163 -10.75 4.09 18.07
N ARG A 164 -10.55 3.06 18.90
CA ARG A 164 -10.52 1.68 18.42
C ARG A 164 -11.94 1.30 17.98
N VAL A 165 -12.05 0.34 17.07
CA VAL A 165 -13.35 -0.17 16.59
C VAL A 165 -14.24 -0.67 17.75
N THR A 166 -13.66 -0.98 18.91
CA THR A 166 -14.35 -1.33 20.15
C THR A 166 -15.03 -0.15 20.87
N ASP A 167 -14.67 1.09 20.53
CA ASP A 167 -15.18 2.32 21.17
C ASP A 167 -16.38 2.92 20.41
N ILE A 168 -16.75 2.33 19.27
CA ILE A 168 -17.97 2.66 18.54
C ILE A 168 -19.10 1.85 19.17
N ASP A 169 -19.76 2.45 20.15
CA ASP A 169 -20.97 1.90 20.74
C ASP A 169 -22.06 1.75 19.66
N ASN A 170 -22.36 0.52 19.28
CA ASN A 170 -23.43 0.18 18.35
C ASN A 170 -24.78 -0.02 19.08
N SER A 171 -24.91 0.38 20.35
CA SER A 171 -26.16 0.27 21.12
C SER A 171 -27.32 1.09 20.52
N ASP A 172 -27.04 2.10 19.70
CA ASP A 172 -28.07 2.92 19.06
C ASP A 172 -28.78 2.25 17.85
N ILE A 173 -28.31 1.08 17.36
CA ILE A 173 -28.89 0.42 16.18
C ILE A 173 -29.95 -0.65 16.55
N LEU A 174 -30.06 -1.05 17.83
CA LEU A 174 -30.92 -2.17 18.24
C LEU A 174 -32.24 -1.79 18.95
N HIS A 175 -32.69 -0.54 18.85
CA HIS A 175 -33.95 -0.10 19.48
C HIS A 175 -34.97 0.51 18.51
N ASN A 176 -35.16 -0.08 17.32
CA ASN A 176 -36.27 0.27 16.44
C ASN A 176 -36.86 -0.96 15.71
N GLU A 177 -37.11 -2.02 16.46
CA GLU A 177 -38.12 -3.01 16.07
C GLU A 177 -39.09 -3.19 17.25
N GLU A 178 -40.08 -2.30 17.31
CA GLU A 178 -41.41 -2.56 17.87
C GLU A 178 -42.45 -2.45 16.75
#